data_AF-G5ABU2-F1
#
_entry.id   AF-G5ABU2-F1
#
_cell.length_a   1.000
_cell.length_b   1.000
_cell.length_c   1.000
_cell.angle_alpha   90.00
_cell.angle_beta   90.00
_cell.angle_gamma   90.00
#
_symmetry.space_group_name_H-M   'P 1'
#
loop_
_entity.id
_entity.type
_entity.pdbx_description
1 polymer ?
#
loop_
_entity_poly.entity_id
_entity_poly.type
_entity_poly.pdbx_seq_one_letter_code
_entity_poly.pdbx_strand_id
1 'polypeptide(L)'
;MALVNAYIIHRHVWEKKPKQNSHFEFLAQLHKELVEETEDSFTQARASSTDQGAVEQPTAMQVEHTLTQTTDARLNNGVQRLRQRQCKVCSIYKAQGKKRGGTSTYYCAKYSEGKRGLVTLFNKVRGHPQNEGFTCSQIWHIVRENGEFAPASETEV
;
A
#
# COMPACT_ATOMS: atom_id res chain seq x y z
N MET A 1 1.12 -19.41 19.80
CA MET A 1 2.35 -19.27 18.97
C MET A 1 2.90 -17.85 18.94
N ALA A 2 2.06 -16.79 18.86
CA ALA A 2 2.53 -15.41 18.77
C ALA A 2 3.43 -14.94 19.94
N LEU A 3 3.09 -15.27 21.19
CA LEU A 3 3.85 -14.83 22.38
C LEU A 3 5.28 -15.39 22.42
N VAL A 4 5.47 -16.65 22.00
CA VAL A 4 6.78 -17.30 21.95
C VAL A 4 7.64 -16.67 20.86
N ASN A 5 7.05 -16.40 19.69
CA ASN A 5 7.74 -15.70 18.61
C ASN A 5 8.14 -14.27 19.03
N ALA A 6 7.24 -13.55 19.72
CA ALA A 6 7.52 -12.23 20.26
C ALA A 6 8.68 -12.27 21.28
N TYR A 7 8.73 -13.28 22.15
CA TYR A 7 9.83 -13.46 23.09
C TYR A 7 11.17 -13.77 22.39
N ILE A 8 11.17 -14.60 21.36
CA ILE A 8 12.39 -14.91 20.56
C ILE A 8 12.94 -13.63 19.94
N ILE A 9 12.08 -12.81 19.34
CA ILE A 9 12.47 -11.52 18.74
C ILE A 9 12.97 -10.55 19.82
N HIS A 10 12.24 -10.42 20.93
CA HIS A 10 12.62 -9.57 22.05
C HIS A 10 14.00 -9.95 22.59
N ARG A 11 14.27 -11.25 22.74
CA ARG A 11 15.57 -11.76 23.19
C ARG A 11 16.68 -11.38 22.22
N HIS A 12 16.50 -11.60 20.92
CA HIS A 12 17.49 -11.27 19.89
C HIS A 12 17.83 -9.76 19.84
N VAL A 13 16.85 -8.88 20.02
CA VAL A 13 17.07 -7.42 20.03
C VAL A 13 17.83 -6.99 21.29
N TRP A 14 17.65 -7.69 22.41
CA TRP A 14 18.20 -7.35 23.72
C TRP A 14 19.52 -8.06 24.07
N GLU A 15 20.09 -8.87 23.17
CA GLU A 15 21.41 -9.51 23.35
C GLU A 15 22.56 -8.52 23.58
N LYS A 16 22.35 -7.22 23.29
CA LYS A 16 23.32 -6.14 23.52
C LYS A 16 23.31 -5.56 24.95
N LYS A 17 22.41 -6.00 25.84
CA LYS A 17 22.33 -5.53 27.24
C LYS A 17 22.62 -6.68 28.23
N PRO A 18 23.28 -6.41 29.37
CA PRO A 18 23.76 -7.44 30.28
C PRO A 18 22.68 -8.14 31.12
N LYS A 19 21.43 -7.63 31.13
CA LYS A 19 20.31 -8.29 31.83
C LYS A 19 19.44 -9.02 30.83
N GLN A 20 19.53 -10.35 30.85
CA GLN A 20 18.52 -11.20 30.20
C GLN A 20 17.28 -11.20 31.07
N ASN A 21 16.20 -10.57 30.60
CA ASN A 21 14.91 -10.65 31.27
C ASN A 21 14.41 -12.09 31.20
N SER A 22 13.98 -12.63 32.34
CA SER A 22 13.37 -13.96 32.39
C SER A 22 12.09 -13.95 31.54
N HIS A 23 11.74 -15.11 30.95
CA HIS A 23 10.51 -15.24 30.15
C HIS A 23 9.26 -14.75 30.89
N PHE A 24 9.24 -14.96 32.21
CA PHE A 24 8.16 -14.50 33.08
C PHE A 24 8.10 -12.97 33.19
N GLU A 25 9.23 -12.28 33.37
CA GLU A 25 9.27 -10.81 33.42
C GLU A 25 8.82 -10.18 32.10
N PHE A 26 9.21 -10.78 30.97
CA PHE A 26 8.74 -10.35 29.65
C PHE A 26 7.22 -10.46 29.53
N LEU A 27 6.64 -11.59 29.94
CA LEU A 27 5.19 -11.77 29.88
C LEU A 27 4.44 -10.86 30.85
N ALA A 28 4.99 -10.62 32.05
CA ALA A 28 4.39 -9.70 33.02
C ALA A 28 4.40 -8.26 32.51
N GLN A 29 5.49 -7.83 31.87
CA GLN A 29 5.59 -6.52 31.26
C GLN A 29 4.63 -6.37 30.07
N LEU A 30 4.61 -7.35 29.16
CA LEU A 30 3.70 -7.36 28.02
C LEU A 30 2.23 -7.35 28.45
N HIS A 31 1.89 -8.10 29.50
CA HIS A 31 0.54 -8.09 30.06
C HIS A 31 0.16 -6.72 30.63
N LYS A 32 1.09 -6.07 31.35
CA LYS A 32 0.86 -4.73 31.88
C LYS A 32 0.64 -3.71 30.76
N GLU A 33 1.49 -3.74 29.73
CA GLU A 33 1.38 -2.86 28.56
C GLU A 33 0.02 -3.04 27.87
N LEU A 34 -0.38 -4.28 27.56
CA LEU A 34 -1.67 -4.58 26.92
C LEU A 34 -2.90 -4.16 27.75
N VAL A 35 -2.79 -4.09 29.08
CA VAL A 35 -3.88 -3.65 29.97
C VAL A 35 -3.93 -2.13 30.09
N GLU A 36 -2.78 -1.46 29.99
CA GLU A 36 -2.67 0.01 30.02
C GLU A 36 -2.96 0.66 28.66
N GLU A 37 -2.98 -0.12 27.58
CA GLU A 37 -3.41 0.34 26.25
C GLU A 37 -4.86 0.86 26.29
N THR A 38 -5.03 2.12 25.93
CA THR A 38 -6.31 2.84 25.83
C THR A 38 -6.59 3.19 24.36
N GLU A 39 -7.85 3.48 24.02
CA GLU A 39 -8.26 3.82 22.64
C GLU A 39 -7.42 4.96 22.03
N ASP A 40 -6.89 5.85 22.88
CA ASP A 40 -5.98 6.93 22.50
C ASP A 40 -4.65 6.44 21.90
N SER A 41 -4.10 5.31 22.36
CA SER A 41 -2.86 4.73 21.82
C SER A 41 -3.03 4.27 20.37
N PHE A 42 -4.23 3.81 20.01
CA PHE A 42 -4.59 3.47 18.62
C PHE A 42 -4.79 4.69 17.73
N THR A 43 -4.97 5.88 18.30
CA THR A 43 -5.11 7.15 17.56
C THR A 43 -3.83 8.00 17.56
N GLN A 44 -2.91 7.77 18.51
CA GLN A 44 -1.68 8.53 18.68
C GLN A 44 -0.65 8.35 17.55
N ALA A 45 -0.79 7.31 16.72
CA ALA A 45 -0.04 7.20 15.47
C ALA A 45 -0.34 8.33 14.46
N ARG A 46 -1.34 9.18 14.72
CA ARG A 46 -1.76 10.29 13.84
C ARG A 46 -1.53 11.69 14.40
N ALA A 47 -1.10 11.84 15.66
CA ALA A 47 -1.08 13.13 16.35
C ALA A 47 0.31 13.49 16.89
N SER A 48 1.26 13.73 15.97
CA SER A 48 2.35 14.67 16.21
C SER A 48 2.17 15.82 15.23
N SER A 49 1.45 16.84 15.67
CA SER A 49 1.16 18.07 14.93
C SER A 49 2.23 19.13 15.18
N THR A 50 2.75 19.74 14.11
CA THR A 50 3.01 21.18 14.11
C THR A 50 2.63 21.79 12.74
N ASP A 51 1.71 22.74 12.84
CA ASP A 51 1.36 23.86 11.95
C ASP A 51 0.77 23.69 10.54
N GLN A 52 -0.49 24.13 10.50
CA GLN A 52 -1.08 25.12 9.59
C GLN A 52 -1.38 24.71 8.14
N GLY A 53 -2.66 24.41 7.93
CA GLY A 53 -3.45 25.04 6.87
C GLY A 53 -3.14 24.60 5.44
N ALA A 54 -3.45 23.36 5.08
CA ALA A 54 -3.80 23.01 3.69
C ALA A 54 -4.42 21.61 3.64
N VAL A 55 -5.62 21.54 3.06
CA VAL A 55 -6.18 20.48 2.20
C VAL A 55 -5.90 19.02 2.63
N GLU A 56 -6.98 18.30 2.93
CA GLU A 56 -7.08 16.83 3.02
C GLU A 56 -5.98 16.10 2.24
N GLN A 57 -4.89 15.74 2.92
CA GLN A 57 -3.82 14.96 2.33
C GLN A 57 -4.06 13.49 2.68
N PRO A 58 -4.22 12.62 1.67
CA PRO A 58 -4.56 11.23 1.91
C PRO A 58 -3.37 10.51 2.54
N THR A 59 -3.69 9.63 3.48
CA THR A 59 -2.79 8.75 4.25
C THR A 59 -1.50 8.47 3.50
N ALA A 60 -0.39 8.88 4.13
CA ALA A 60 0.97 8.79 3.63
C ALA A 60 1.16 7.49 2.83
N MET A 61 1.24 7.62 1.51
CA MET A 61 1.85 6.59 0.69
C MET A 61 3.20 6.33 1.34
N GLN A 62 3.46 5.08 1.72
CA GLN A 62 4.82 4.66 2.03
C GLN A 62 5.71 5.23 0.93
N VAL A 63 6.68 6.06 1.34
CA VAL A 63 7.57 6.94 0.53
C VAL A 63 8.29 6.19 -0.61
N GLU A 64 8.12 4.88 -0.65
CA GLU A 64 8.69 3.91 -1.56
C GLU A 64 7.89 3.68 -2.85
N HIS A 65 6.65 4.18 -2.99
CA HIS A 65 5.79 3.95 -4.17
C HIS A 65 5.52 5.20 -5.01
N THR A 66 6.60 5.87 -5.42
CA THR A 66 6.52 7.00 -6.35
C THR A 66 6.06 6.53 -7.74
N LEU A 67 5.01 7.18 -8.27
CA LEU A 67 4.52 6.95 -9.62
C LEU A 67 5.37 7.73 -10.63
N THR A 68 6.00 7.02 -11.54
CA THR A 68 6.79 7.60 -12.63
C THR A 68 5.94 7.66 -13.90
N GLN A 69 6.02 8.77 -14.63
CA GLN A 69 5.38 8.87 -15.95
C GLN A 69 6.20 8.09 -16.98
N THR A 70 5.54 7.29 -17.81
CA THR A 70 6.19 6.57 -18.90
C THR A 70 6.71 7.55 -19.96
N THR A 71 7.94 7.34 -20.42
CA THR A 71 8.59 8.09 -21.51
C THR A 71 8.32 7.50 -22.90
N ASP A 72 7.79 6.28 -22.95
CA ASP A 72 7.33 5.58 -24.15
C ASP A 72 6.29 6.41 -24.89
N ALA A 73 6.69 6.97 -26.03
CA ALA A 73 5.86 7.79 -26.88
C ALA A 73 5.64 7.09 -28.23
N ARG A 74 4.42 7.21 -28.76
CA ARG A 74 4.04 6.71 -30.09
C ARG A 74 3.80 7.89 -31.02
N LEU A 75 4.36 7.80 -32.21
CA LEU A 75 4.04 8.70 -33.32
C LEU A 75 2.70 8.26 -33.94
N ASN A 76 1.73 9.16 -33.95
CA ASN A 76 0.47 8.98 -34.66
C ASN A 76 0.24 10.22 -35.51
N ASN A 77 0.24 10.04 -36.84
CA ASN A 77 0.01 11.10 -37.82
C ASN A 77 0.91 12.33 -37.61
N GLY A 78 2.21 12.12 -37.33
CA GLY A 78 3.17 13.20 -37.07
C GLY A 78 3.11 13.81 -35.67
N VAL A 79 2.14 13.42 -34.83
CA VAL A 79 2.03 13.89 -33.44
C VAL A 79 2.57 12.81 -32.50
N GLN A 80 3.56 13.19 -31.69
CA GLN A 80 4.10 12.33 -30.63
C GLN A 80 3.15 12.34 -29.43
N ARG A 81 2.64 11.16 -29.05
CA ARG A 81 1.73 10.99 -27.90
C ARG A 81 2.28 9.93 -26.94
N LEU A 82 2.27 10.23 -25.64
CA LEU A 82 2.65 9.25 -24.62
C LEU A 82 1.75 8.03 -24.68
N ARG A 83 2.37 6.85 -24.57
CA ARG A 83 1.67 5.57 -24.63
C ARG A 83 0.83 5.38 -23.37
N GLN A 84 -0.48 5.38 -23.55
CA GLN A 84 -1.41 5.07 -22.47
C GLN A 84 -1.56 3.55 -22.29
N ARG A 85 -1.30 3.07 -21.08
CA ARG A 85 -1.43 1.66 -20.69
C ARG A 85 -2.69 1.47 -19.82
N GLN A 86 -3.21 0.25 -19.76
CA GLN A 86 -4.40 -0.02 -18.94
C GLN A 86 -4.03 0.07 -17.46
N CYS A 87 -4.80 0.82 -16.67
CA CYS A 87 -4.62 0.86 -15.23
C CYS A 87 -5.10 -0.46 -14.62
N LYS A 88 -4.26 -1.09 -13.81
CA LYS A 88 -4.56 -2.40 -13.23
C LYS A 88 -5.81 -2.37 -12.34
N VAL A 89 -5.94 -1.35 -11.50
CA VAL A 89 -7.12 -1.15 -10.64
C VAL A 89 -8.37 -0.86 -11.46
N CYS A 90 -8.31 0.07 -12.42
CA CYS A 90 -9.46 0.36 -13.27
C CYS A 90 -9.91 -0.83 -14.12
N SER A 91 -9.00 -1.74 -14.47
CA SER A 91 -9.37 -2.98 -15.16
C SER A 91 -10.11 -3.96 -14.25
N ILE A 92 -9.89 -3.92 -12.93
CA ILE A 92 -10.59 -4.77 -11.96
C ILE A 92 -11.97 -4.19 -11.63
N TYR A 93 -12.08 -2.88 -11.40
CA TYR A 93 -13.37 -2.20 -11.13
C TYR A 93 -14.21 -1.95 -12.39
N LYS A 94 -13.85 -2.56 -13.51
CA LYS A 94 -14.53 -2.39 -14.77
C LYS A 94 -15.88 -3.10 -14.72
N ALA A 95 -16.96 -2.38 -15.00
CA ALA A 95 -18.29 -2.96 -15.12
C ALA A 95 -18.32 -4.07 -16.19
N GLN A 96 -19.08 -5.14 -15.91
CA GLN A 96 -19.33 -6.23 -16.85
C GLN A 96 -19.91 -5.63 -18.16
N GLY A 97 -19.31 -5.98 -19.30
CA GLY A 97 -19.72 -5.48 -20.63
C GLY A 97 -18.90 -4.32 -21.22
N LYS A 98 -18.08 -3.61 -20.44
CA LYS A 98 -17.12 -2.65 -21.06
C LYS A 98 -16.00 -3.43 -21.76
N LYS A 99 -15.34 -2.86 -22.79
CA LYS A 99 -14.18 -3.51 -23.45
C LYS A 99 -12.85 -3.23 -22.75
N ARG A 100 -12.68 -2.05 -22.13
CA ARG A 100 -11.42 -1.64 -21.49
C ARG A 100 -11.66 -0.91 -20.17
N GLY A 101 -10.76 -1.10 -19.20
CA GLY A 101 -10.67 -0.24 -18.02
C GLY A 101 -10.06 1.13 -18.36
N GLY A 102 -10.01 2.02 -17.38
CA GLY A 102 -9.33 3.31 -17.51
C GLY A 102 -7.85 3.16 -17.87
N THR A 103 -7.30 4.11 -18.63
CA THR A 103 -5.88 4.13 -19.03
C THR A 103 -5.08 5.19 -18.28
N SER A 104 -3.78 4.93 -18.10
CA SER A 104 -2.82 5.83 -17.45
C SER A 104 -1.50 5.87 -18.22
N THR A 105 -0.77 6.97 -18.06
CA THR A 105 0.64 7.09 -18.45
C THR A 105 1.59 6.91 -17.26
N TYR A 106 1.07 6.66 -16.05
CA TYR A 106 1.87 6.53 -14.84
C TYR A 106 2.00 5.06 -14.42
N TYR A 107 3.16 4.68 -13.92
CA TYR A 107 3.46 3.34 -13.42
C TYR A 107 4.31 3.38 -12.15
N CYS A 108 4.23 2.34 -11.34
CA CYS A 108 5.09 2.18 -10.16
C CYS A 108 6.40 1.49 -10.59
N ALA A 109 7.54 2.19 -10.46
CA ALA A 109 8.84 1.65 -10.86
C ALA A 109 9.25 0.44 -10.01
N LYS A 110 9.21 0.58 -8.68
CA LYS A 110 9.56 -0.47 -7.69
C LYS A 110 8.86 -1.81 -7.94
N TYR A 111 7.56 -1.78 -8.24
CA TYR A 111 6.80 -3.02 -8.49
C TYR A 111 6.80 -3.49 -9.94
N SER A 112 7.31 -2.66 -10.86
CA SER A 112 7.56 -3.09 -12.23
C SER A 112 8.88 -3.85 -12.36
N GLU A 113 9.83 -3.63 -11.46
CA GLU A 113 11.08 -4.38 -11.37
C GLU A 113 10.78 -5.80 -10.85
N GLY A 114 10.93 -6.80 -11.72
CA GLY A 114 10.75 -8.22 -11.38
C GLY A 114 9.39 -8.84 -11.74
N LYS A 115 8.38 -8.06 -12.16
CA LYS A 115 7.12 -8.60 -12.70
C LYS A 115 7.14 -8.62 -14.24
N ARG A 116 6.39 -9.53 -14.88
CA ARG A 116 6.27 -9.68 -16.36
C ARG A 116 5.67 -8.46 -17.09
N GLY A 117 5.53 -7.30 -16.43
CA GLY A 117 5.02 -6.08 -17.05
C GLY A 117 4.90 -4.88 -16.10
N LEU A 118 4.83 -3.69 -16.68
CA LEU A 118 4.68 -2.41 -15.99
C LEU A 118 3.35 -2.33 -15.23
N VAL A 119 3.43 -2.17 -13.90
CA VAL A 119 2.26 -1.92 -13.05
C VAL A 119 1.78 -0.48 -13.25
N THR A 120 0.85 -0.32 -14.18
CA THR A 120 0.29 0.97 -14.57
C THR A 120 -0.84 1.36 -13.61
N LEU A 121 -0.73 2.52 -12.98
CA LEU A 121 -1.64 3.00 -11.94
C LEU A 121 -2.01 4.47 -12.19
N PHE A 122 -3.14 4.91 -11.64
CA PHE A 122 -3.62 6.28 -11.79
C PHE A 122 -3.52 7.01 -10.45
N ASN A 123 -2.96 8.23 -10.45
CA ASN A 123 -2.79 9.03 -9.22
C ASN A 123 -3.99 9.94 -8.90
N LYS A 124 -5.17 9.65 -9.44
CA LYS A 124 -6.39 10.44 -9.17
C LYS A 124 -7.49 9.54 -8.63
N VAL A 125 -8.30 10.11 -7.74
CA VAL A 125 -9.50 9.47 -7.21
C VAL A 125 -10.49 9.26 -8.35
N ARG A 126 -11.04 8.05 -8.45
CA ARG A 126 -11.98 7.64 -9.52
C ARG A 126 -13.37 7.28 -9.00
N GLY A 127 -13.61 7.37 -7.69
CA GLY A 127 -14.90 7.03 -7.08
C GLY A 127 -15.27 5.57 -7.28
N HIS A 128 -14.35 4.65 -6.94
CA HIS A 128 -14.67 3.22 -7.03
C HIS A 128 -15.66 2.85 -5.92
N PRO A 129 -16.72 2.06 -6.19
CA PRO A 129 -17.87 1.84 -5.29
C PRO A 129 -17.57 1.12 -3.97
N GLN A 130 -16.31 0.75 -3.72
CA GLN A 130 -15.83 0.18 -2.45
C GLN A 130 -14.62 0.94 -1.86
N ASN A 131 -14.11 1.93 -2.58
CA ASN A 131 -12.90 2.67 -2.26
C ASN A 131 -13.07 4.14 -2.70
N GLU A 132 -14.18 4.73 -2.27
CA GLU A 132 -14.46 6.15 -2.49
C GLU A 132 -13.41 6.98 -1.74
N GLY A 133 -12.75 7.92 -2.42
CA GLY A 133 -11.66 8.71 -1.86
C GLY A 133 -10.24 8.17 -2.11
N PHE A 134 -10.07 6.89 -2.47
CA PHE A 134 -8.74 6.36 -2.77
C PHE A 134 -8.34 6.53 -4.24
N THR A 135 -7.08 6.85 -4.46
CA THR A 135 -6.43 6.78 -5.79
C THR A 135 -6.24 5.33 -6.21
N CYS A 136 -6.12 5.07 -7.52
CA CYS A 136 -5.85 3.72 -8.00
C CYS A 136 -4.51 3.16 -7.49
N SER A 137 -3.52 4.02 -7.22
CA SER A 137 -2.28 3.60 -6.57
C SER A 137 -2.52 3.15 -5.13
N GLN A 138 -3.25 3.92 -4.34
CA GLN A 138 -3.58 3.53 -2.96
C GLN A 138 -4.40 2.24 -2.90
N ILE A 139 -5.39 2.07 -3.78
CA ILE A 139 -6.17 0.82 -3.84
C ILE A 139 -5.25 -0.36 -4.17
N TRP A 140 -4.24 -0.15 -5.02
CA TRP A 140 -3.30 -1.21 -5.36
C TRP A 140 -2.36 -1.56 -4.21
N HIS A 141 -1.80 -0.57 -3.53
CA HIS A 141 -0.79 -0.77 -2.49
C HIS A 141 -1.40 -1.11 -1.12
N ILE A 142 -2.45 -0.40 -0.72
CA ILE A 142 -3.06 -0.50 0.61
C ILE A 142 -4.12 -1.59 0.63
N VAL A 143 -5.11 -1.51 -0.28
CA VAL A 143 -6.29 -2.39 -0.23
C VAL A 143 -5.97 -3.79 -0.75
N ARG A 144 -4.99 -3.91 -1.64
CA ARG A 144 -4.64 -5.18 -2.31
C ARG A 144 -3.24 -5.67 -1.98
N GLU A 145 -2.56 -5.05 -1.02
CA GLU A 145 -1.19 -5.36 -0.61
C GLU A 145 -0.29 -5.64 -1.82
N ASN A 146 -0.15 -4.65 -2.70
CA ASN A 146 0.73 -4.72 -3.88
C ASN A 146 0.35 -5.77 -4.94
N GLY A 147 -0.89 -6.27 -4.88
CA GLY A 147 -1.47 -7.22 -5.80
C GLY A 147 -1.44 -8.67 -5.31
N GLU A 148 -1.10 -8.93 -4.05
CA GLU A 148 -1.21 -10.27 -3.45
C GLU A 148 -2.68 -10.71 -3.31
N PHE A 149 -3.58 -9.77 -3.02
CA PHE A 149 -5.03 -10.00 -2.98
C PHE A 149 -5.74 -9.56 -4.28
N ALA A 150 -5.04 -9.51 -5.41
CA ALA A 150 -5.74 -9.37 -6.68
C ALA A 150 -6.59 -10.64 -6.89
N PRO A 151 -7.90 -10.52 -7.21
CA PRO A 151 -8.70 -11.68 -7.53
C PRO A 151 -7.96 -12.37 -8.67
N ALA A 152 -7.62 -13.64 -8.45
CA ALA A 152 -7.25 -14.50 -9.55
C ALA A 152 -8.34 -14.27 -10.59
N SER A 153 -7.94 -13.94 -11.82
CA SER A 153 -8.85 -14.10 -12.94
C SER A 153 -9.32 -15.54 -12.83
N GLU A 154 -10.56 -15.75 -12.39
CA GLU A 154 -11.23 -17.03 -12.45
C GLU A 154 -11.13 -17.46 -13.90
N THR A 155 -10.15 -18.29 -14.17
CA THR A 155 -10.02 -19.05 -15.38
C THR A 155 -11.10 -20.11 -15.29
N GLU A 156 -12.30 -19.76 -15.73
CA GLU A 156 -13.17 -20.72 -16.42
C GLU A 156 -12.36 -21.27 -17.60
N VAL A 157 -11.98 -22.55 -17.55
CA VAL A 157 -12.50 -23.67 -18.37
C VAL A 157 -11.85 -24.95 -17.86
#